data_AF-G2YPZ8-F1
#
_entry.id   AF-G2YPZ8-F1
#
_cell.length_a   1.000
_cell.length_b   1.000
_cell.length_c   1.000
_cell.angle_alpha   90.00
_cell.angle_beta   90.00
_cell.angle_gamma   90.00
#
_symmetry.space_group_name_H-M   'P 1'
#
loop_
_entity.id
_entity.type
_entity.pdbx_description
1 polymer ?
#
loop_
_entity_poly.entity_id
_entity_poly.type
_entity_poly.pdbx_seq_one_letter_code
_entity_poly.pdbx_strand_id
1 'polypeptide(L)'
;MALVDYMSSDEEHVVDEDLPRDGQVNQASREGDEKNVNAKTSNSSNLKRKRDVSSSSSELPPLPSKFHDLYASTVRASTRDDPSLHGGRKRVTPHIEGNWPTHIYIEWYPSTIEFDLVSSLISQVESFKTHDIQTFLSNDLGVPLPLHVSLSRAIGFSKDVKDTFLTSFEQVIKSSGVRPFEMGFSGLAWVPNYEKTRWFLVLRVNTPESNALNKLLHVSNKVVEEFGQPPLYANSRTSVTNGQQVTKGAHPSQHGKPFRGKTQQKKDAFNDMADLSNAFHVSIAWTLLPPDRELIEATERLTADELMKVKQIRIKTEEIKAKIGNAVTNVPLTVGITEGKSLFGL
;
A
#
# COMPACT_ATOMS: atom_id res chain seq x y z
N MET A 1 7.04 -1.04 3.93
CA MET A 1 7.47 -1.38 5.30
C MET A 1 6.71 -2.63 5.70
N ALA A 2 7.39 -3.76 5.84
CA ALA A 2 6.76 -4.98 6.34
C ALA A 2 6.51 -4.81 7.86
N LEU A 3 5.25 -4.57 8.23
CA LEU A 3 4.76 -4.70 9.59
C LEU A 3 4.65 -6.20 9.89
N VAL A 4 5.20 -6.60 11.04
CA VAL A 4 5.38 -8.02 11.39
C VAL A 4 4.28 -8.48 12.36
N ASP A 5 3.61 -9.57 12.00
CA ASP A 5 2.26 -9.99 12.41
C ASP A 5 2.22 -11.09 13.50
N TYR A 6 1.19 -11.13 14.36
CA TYR A 6 0.96 -12.25 15.30
C TYR A 6 -0.52 -12.68 15.38
N MET A 7 -0.75 -13.99 15.53
CA MET A 7 -2.04 -14.67 15.70
C MET A 7 -2.48 -14.70 17.16
N SER A 8 -3.79 -14.58 17.38
CA SER A 8 -4.47 -14.73 18.67
C SER A 8 -4.65 -16.21 18.97
N SER A 9 -4.11 -16.66 20.10
CA SER A 9 -4.37 -18.00 20.65
C SER A 9 -5.67 -17.92 21.46
N ASP A 10 -6.71 -18.64 21.02
CA ASP A 10 -7.85 -19.05 21.84
C ASP A 10 -8.65 -20.07 21.03
N GLU A 11 -8.22 -21.34 21.03
CA GLU A 11 -9.10 -22.52 21.04
C GLU A 11 -8.32 -23.67 21.70
N GLU A 12 -8.55 -23.88 23.00
CA GLU A 12 -8.18 -25.12 23.68
C GLU A 12 -9.11 -26.24 23.18
N HIS A 13 -8.56 -27.23 22.47
CA HIS A 13 -9.25 -28.49 22.25
C HIS A 13 -8.46 -29.62 22.92
N VAL A 14 -9.13 -30.23 23.90
CA VAL A 14 -8.72 -31.36 24.72
C VAL A 14 -8.36 -32.55 23.82
N VAL A 15 -7.17 -33.10 24.03
CA VAL A 15 -6.71 -34.37 23.47
C VAL A 15 -7.28 -35.50 24.32
N ASP A 16 -8.05 -36.39 23.70
CA ASP A 16 -8.24 -37.75 24.19
C ASP A 16 -7.70 -38.71 23.13
N GLU A 17 -6.69 -39.49 23.53
CA GLU A 17 -6.21 -40.66 22.79
C GLU A 17 -7.18 -41.82 22.97
N ASP A 18 -7.51 -42.53 21.88
CA ASP A 18 -7.61 -44.00 21.89
C ASP A 18 -7.71 -44.57 20.46
N LEU A 19 -6.83 -45.51 20.15
CA LEU A 19 -6.85 -46.45 19.00
C LEU A 19 -7.28 -47.86 19.53
N PRO A 20 -7.47 -48.93 18.72
CA PRO A 20 -7.64 -49.09 17.26
C PRO A 20 -8.79 -50.08 16.84
N ARG A 21 -9.05 -50.29 15.53
CA ARG A 21 -8.98 -51.59 14.80
C ARG A 21 -9.75 -51.67 13.45
N ASP A 22 -9.04 -52.26 12.48
CA ASP A 22 -9.41 -53.22 11.42
C ASP A 22 -10.57 -52.99 10.43
N GLY A 23 -10.28 -53.21 9.13
CA GLY A 23 -11.23 -53.91 8.24
C GLY A 23 -11.30 -53.51 6.77
N GLN A 24 -10.42 -54.11 5.95
CA GLN A 24 -10.67 -54.59 4.56
C GLN A 24 -11.06 -53.62 3.42
N VAL A 25 -10.16 -53.49 2.44
CA VAL A 25 -10.52 -53.22 1.03
C VAL A 25 -9.84 -54.27 0.15
N ASN A 26 -10.66 -55.00 -0.63
CA ASN A 26 -10.25 -56.06 -1.55
C ASN A 26 -9.84 -55.52 -2.92
N GLN A 27 -8.94 -56.30 -3.52
CA GLN A 27 -8.21 -56.15 -4.78
C GLN A 27 -9.03 -56.26 -6.08
N ALA A 28 -8.37 -55.79 -7.15
CA ALA A 28 -8.15 -56.44 -8.47
C ALA A 28 -8.72 -55.60 -9.65
N SER A 29 -7.92 -54.93 -10.50
CA SER A 29 -6.79 -55.31 -11.39
C SER A 29 -7.20 -55.83 -12.78
N ARG A 30 -6.46 -55.32 -13.80
CA ARG A 30 -6.28 -55.73 -15.23
C ARG A 30 -6.93 -54.78 -16.24
N GLU A 31 -6.18 -53.93 -16.99
CA GLU A 31 -5.31 -54.20 -18.19
C GLU A 31 -6.05 -55.00 -19.28
N GLY A 32 -6.11 -54.65 -20.58
CA GLY A 32 -5.48 -53.63 -21.43
C GLY A 32 -6.06 -53.74 -22.87
N ASP A 33 -5.35 -53.15 -23.85
CA ASP A 33 -5.46 -53.28 -25.34
C ASP A 33 -6.26 -52.26 -26.20
N GLU A 34 -5.48 -51.34 -26.79
CA GLU A 34 -5.20 -51.06 -28.21
C GLU A 34 -6.24 -51.18 -29.37
N LYS A 35 -6.17 -50.13 -30.23
CA LYS A 35 -6.33 -50.05 -31.72
C LYS A 35 -7.67 -49.62 -32.37
N ASN A 36 -7.67 -48.34 -32.76
CA ASN A 36 -7.84 -47.77 -34.11
C ASN A 36 -8.76 -48.47 -35.14
N VAL A 37 -9.83 -47.77 -35.57
CA VAL A 37 -10.36 -47.86 -36.95
C VAL A 37 -11.07 -46.57 -37.38
N ASN A 38 -10.80 -46.23 -38.64
CA ASN A 38 -11.19 -45.04 -39.39
C ASN A 38 -12.57 -45.22 -40.03
N ALA A 39 -13.44 -44.20 -40.02
CA ALA A 39 -14.56 -44.09 -40.97
C ALA A 39 -14.94 -42.64 -41.24
N LYS A 40 -14.83 -42.27 -42.51
CA LYS A 40 -15.22 -41.00 -43.13
C LYS A 40 -16.75 -40.93 -43.26
N THR A 41 -17.33 -39.76 -42.97
CA THR A 41 -18.36 -39.20 -43.86
C THR A 41 -18.42 -37.68 -43.75
N SER A 42 -18.26 -37.09 -44.93
CA SER A 42 -18.36 -35.69 -45.30
C SER A 42 -19.77 -35.12 -45.11
N ASN A 43 -19.85 -33.86 -44.67
CA ASN A 43 -20.72 -32.89 -45.34
C ASN A 43 -20.17 -31.47 -45.18
N SER A 44 -19.68 -30.94 -46.28
CA SER A 44 -19.27 -29.56 -46.47
C SER A 44 -20.48 -28.68 -46.79
N SER A 45 -20.67 -27.61 -46.03
CA SER A 45 -21.31 -26.40 -46.55
C SER A 45 -20.44 -25.19 -46.23
N ASN A 46 -19.95 -24.59 -47.31
CA ASN A 46 -19.15 -23.38 -47.32
C ASN A 46 -19.98 -22.19 -46.84
N LEU A 47 -19.51 -21.49 -45.81
CA LEU A 47 -19.80 -20.06 -45.63
C LEU A 47 -18.49 -19.33 -45.33
N LYS A 48 -17.96 -18.71 -46.39
CA LYS A 48 -16.86 -17.74 -46.33
C LYS A 48 -17.28 -16.56 -45.44
N ARG A 49 -16.78 -16.52 -44.20
CA ARG A 49 -16.81 -15.30 -43.37
C ARG A 49 -15.41 -14.69 -43.35
N LYS A 50 -15.32 -13.53 -44.00
CA LYS A 50 -14.18 -12.62 -44.07
C LYS A 50 -13.66 -12.38 -42.63
N ARG A 51 -12.41 -12.79 -42.35
CA ARG A 51 -11.73 -12.46 -41.09
C ARG A 51 -11.54 -10.94 -41.06
N ASP A 52 -12.23 -10.29 -40.13
CA ASP A 52 -11.85 -8.97 -39.66
C ASP A 52 -10.82 -9.19 -38.55
N VAL A 53 -9.62 -8.64 -38.72
CA VAL A 53 -8.53 -8.72 -37.76
C VAL A 53 -8.75 -7.60 -36.76
N SER A 54 -9.61 -7.84 -35.76
CA SER A 54 -9.59 -7.09 -34.51
C SER A 54 -8.95 -7.97 -33.46
N SER A 55 -7.67 -7.71 -33.20
CA SER A 55 -6.93 -8.21 -32.05
C SER A 55 -7.53 -7.61 -30.78
N SER A 56 -8.66 -8.14 -30.31
CA SER A 56 -9.03 -8.04 -28.91
C SER A 56 -8.10 -8.98 -28.16
N SER A 57 -6.93 -8.48 -27.78
CA SER A 57 -6.19 -9.06 -26.66
C SER A 57 -7.18 -9.23 -25.52
N SER A 58 -7.38 -10.46 -25.09
CA SER A 58 -8.14 -10.81 -23.91
C SER A 58 -7.41 -10.24 -22.70
N GLU A 59 -7.60 -8.96 -22.41
CA GLU A 59 -7.22 -8.39 -21.14
C GLU A 59 -8.18 -8.97 -20.11
N LEU A 60 -7.68 -9.98 -19.39
CA LEU A 60 -8.35 -10.49 -18.21
C LEU A 60 -8.58 -9.31 -17.26
N PRO A 61 -9.73 -9.26 -16.57
CA PRO A 61 -9.97 -8.22 -15.59
C PRO A 61 -8.85 -8.25 -14.53
N PRO A 62 -8.40 -7.08 -14.03
CA PRO A 62 -7.38 -7.03 -13.00
C PRO A 62 -7.83 -7.81 -11.77
N LEU A 63 -6.87 -8.43 -11.10
CA LEU A 63 -7.13 -9.18 -9.89
C LEU A 63 -7.77 -8.26 -8.83
N PRO A 64 -8.80 -8.71 -8.09
CA PRO A 64 -9.39 -7.89 -7.04
C PRO A 64 -8.32 -7.46 -6.04
N SER A 65 -8.31 -6.19 -5.63
CA SER A 65 -7.30 -5.64 -4.71
C SER A 65 -7.20 -6.44 -3.39
N LYS A 66 -8.34 -6.96 -2.93
CA LYS A 66 -8.46 -7.85 -1.75
C LYS A 66 -7.67 -9.15 -1.85
N PHE A 67 -7.35 -9.62 -3.05
CA PHE A 67 -6.61 -10.88 -3.22
C PHE A 67 -5.19 -10.79 -2.65
N HIS A 68 -4.51 -9.66 -2.89
CA HIS A 68 -3.15 -9.44 -2.39
C HIS A 68 -3.12 -9.34 -0.86
N ASP A 69 -4.20 -8.82 -0.26
CA ASP A 69 -4.32 -8.66 1.19
C ASP A 69 -4.32 -10.01 1.93
N LEU A 70 -4.75 -11.10 1.29
CA LEU A 70 -4.75 -12.45 1.88
C LEU A 70 -3.33 -12.93 2.24
N TYR A 71 -2.34 -12.49 1.48
CA TYR A 71 -0.93 -12.87 1.64
C TYR A 71 -0.07 -11.72 2.17
N ALA A 72 -0.68 -10.57 2.50
CA ALA A 72 0.01 -9.45 3.13
C ALA A 72 0.49 -9.79 4.56
N SER A 73 -0.02 -10.87 5.13
CA SER A 73 0.45 -11.41 6.41
C SER A 73 1.56 -12.45 6.22
N THR A 74 2.70 -12.21 6.86
CA THR A 74 3.81 -13.17 6.89
C THR A 74 3.61 -14.08 8.10
N VAL A 75 3.45 -15.38 7.86
CA VAL A 75 3.39 -16.38 8.93
C VAL A 75 4.78 -16.46 9.60
N ARG A 76 4.87 -16.02 10.86
CA ARG A 76 6.12 -16.14 11.64
C ARG A 76 6.37 -17.60 12.01
N ALA A 77 7.61 -18.05 11.83
CA ALA A 77 8.05 -19.37 12.29
C ALA A 77 8.43 -19.42 13.78
N SER A 78 8.56 -18.27 14.47
CA SER A 78 8.91 -18.24 15.90
C SER A 78 8.36 -17.02 16.65
N THR A 79 8.23 -17.15 17.98
CA THR A 79 7.73 -16.13 18.93
C THR A 79 8.83 -15.25 19.54
N ARG A 80 10.10 -15.54 19.26
CA ARG A 80 11.25 -14.77 19.78
C ARG A 80 11.78 -13.81 18.70
N ASP A 81 12.06 -12.59 19.12
CA ASP A 81 12.66 -11.54 18.29
C ASP A 81 14.15 -11.87 18.10
N ASP A 82 14.58 -12.13 16.85
CA ASP A 82 16.00 -12.33 16.50
C ASP A 82 16.48 -11.12 15.69
N PRO A 83 17.25 -10.20 16.28
CA PRO A 83 17.78 -9.02 15.60
C PRO A 83 18.61 -9.32 14.35
N SER A 84 19.21 -10.52 14.26
CA SER A 84 20.00 -10.94 13.11
C SER A 84 19.13 -11.26 11.88
N LEU A 85 17.88 -11.67 12.08
CA LEU A 85 16.89 -11.91 11.02
C LEU A 85 16.23 -10.64 10.50
N HIS A 86 16.58 -9.48 11.05
CA HIS A 86 15.95 -8.22 10.70
C HIS A 86 16.86 -7.28 9.90
N GLY A 87 17.98 -7.75 9.35
CA GLY A 87 18.89 -6.90 8.54
C GLY A 87 19.32 -5.64 9.30
N GLY A 88 19.69 -5.80 10.58
CA GLY A 88 20.08 -4.70 11.46
C GLY A 88 18.93 -3.79 11.93
N ARG A 89 17.65 -4.17 11.79
CA ARG A 89 16.54 -3.43 12.43
C ARG A 89 16.58 -3.68 13.93
N LYS A 90 16.85 -2.63 14.71
CA LYS A 90 16.63 -2.63 16.16
C LYS A 90 15.26 -2.01 16.41
N ARG A 91 14.35 -2.75 17.06
CA ARG A 91 13.02 -2.23 17.42
C ARG A 91 13.19 -1.12 18.45
N VAL A 92 12.73 0.08 18.14
CA VAL A 92 12.73 1.22 19.06
C VAL A 92 11.51 1.18 19.98
N THR A 93 10.41 0.56 19.53
CA THR A 93 9.21 0.32 20.35
C THR A 93 9.08 -1.17 20.65
N PRO A 94 9.22 -1.61 21.92
CA PRO A 94 8.97 -3.00 22.29
C PRO A 94 7.51 -3.37 22.04
N HIS A 95 7.24 -4.65 21.79
CA HIS A 95 5.86 -5.13 21.75
C HIS A 95 5.23 -4.94 23.13
N ILE A 96 4.18 -4.13 23.19
CA ILE A 96 3.33 -3.98 24.36
C ILE A 96 2.07 -4.77 24.02
N GLU A 97 1.79 -5.84 24.77
CA GLU A 97 0.54 -6.59 24.62
C GLU A 97 -0.65 -5.62 24.63
N GLY A 98 -1.55 -5.79 23.66
CA GLY A 98 -2.68 -4.90 23.47
C GLY A 98 -2.46 -3.72 22.52
N ASN A 99 -1.23 -3.46 22.02
CA ASN A 99 -0.97 -2.41 21.02
C ASN A 99 -0.94 -2.97 19.58
N TRP A 100 -1.82 -2.45 18.72
CA TRP A 100 -2.03 -2.91 17.33
C TRP A 100 -1.37 -1.93 16.36
N PRO A 101 -0.25 -2.32 15.72
CA PRO A 101 0.45 -1.46 14.76
C PRO A 101 -0.46 -1.07 13.61
N THR A 102 -0.50 0.22 13.31
CA THR A 102 -1.41 0.79 12.33
C THR A 102 -0.65 1.64 11.32
N HIS A 103 -1.02 1.51 10.04
CA HIS A 103 -0.46 2.29 8.94
C HIS A 103 -1.51 2.52 7.84
N ILE A 104 -1.73 3.78 7.52
CA ILE A 104 -2.55 4.27 6.41
C ILE A 104 -1.66 4.61 5.22
N TYR A 105 -1.98 4.07 4.05
CA TYR A 105 -1.19 4.24 2.83
C TYR A 105 -2.00 4.05 1.55
N ILE A 106 -1.44 4.52 0.43
CA ILE A 106 -1.88 4.15 -0.92
C ILE A 106 -0.93 3.09 -1.43
N GLU A 107 -1.46 1.99 -1.94
CA GLU A 107 -0.67 0.87 -2.45
C GLU A 107 -0.42 1.00 -3.96
N TRP A 108 0.78 0.61 -4.39
CA TRP A 108 1.13 0.44 -5.79
C TRP A 108 1.76 -0.94 -5.96
N TYR A 109 1.19 -1.73 -6.85
CA TYR A 109 1.75 -3.01 -7.28
C TYR A 109 2.39 -2.80 -8.65
N PRO A 110 3.73 -2.72 -8.75
CA PRO A 110 4.38 -2.54 -10.04
C PRO A 110 4.02 -3.69 -10.99
N SER A 111 3.62 -3.35 -12.22
CA SER A 111 3.53 -4.36 -13.29
C SER A 111 4.91 -4.95 -13.59
N THR A 112 4.99 -6.06 -14.34
CA THR A 112 6.29 -6.65 -14.73
C THR A 112 7.20 -5.62 -15.41
N ILE A 113 6.64 -4.81 -16.31
CA ILE A 113 7.40 -3.76 -17.03
C ILE A 113 7.87 -2.68 -16.04
N GLU A 114 7.00 -2.25 -15.14
CA GLU A 114 7.34 -1.24 -14.12
C GLU A 114 8.40 -1.76 -13.14
N PHE A 115 8.28 -3.02 -12.73
CA PHE A 115 9.24 -3.70 -11.86
C PHE A 115 10.62 -3.71 -12.50
N ASP A 116 10.73 -4.12 -13.77
CA ASP A 116 12.01 -4.15 -14.50
C ASP A 116 12.63 -2.76 -14.63
N LEU A 117 11.81 -1.74 -14.92
CA LEU A 117 12.28 -0.35 -15.00
C LEU A 117 12.83 0.15 -13.66
N VAL A 118 12.11 -0.07 -12.56
CA VAL A 118 12.57 0.38 -11.23
C VAL A 118 13.76 -0.46 -10.76
N SER A 119 13.80 -1.75 -11.07
CA SER A 119 14.92 -2.65 -10.74
C SER A 119 16.20 -2.23 -11.47
N SER A 120 16.10 -1.87 -12.75
CA SER A 120 17.25 -1.35 -13.51
C SER A 120 17.74 -0.02 -12.94
N LEU A 121 16.82 0.85 -12.53
CA LEU A 121 17.15 2.12 -11.89
C LEU A 121 17.91 1.92 -10.56
N ILE A 122 17.47 0.97 -9.74
CA ILE A 122 18.18 0.60 -8.49
C ILE A 122 19.56 0.02 -8.82
N SER A 123 19.66 -0.87 -9.81
CA SER A 123 20.93 -1.48 -10.24
C SER A 123 21.95 -0.44 -10.72
N GLN A 124 21.50 0.62 -11.40
CA GLN A 124 22.36 1.74 -11.77
C GLN A 124 22.87 2.49 -10.54
N VAL A 125 22.02 2.75 -9.55
CA VAL A 125 22.44 3.37 -8.28
C VAL A 125 23.43 2.47 -7.52
N GLU A 126 23.21 1.16 -7.51
CA GLU A 126 24.12 0.19 -6.87
C GLU A 126 25.48 0.08 -7.56
N SER A 127 25.55 0.34 -8.87
CA SER A 127 26.80 0.30 -9.63
C SER A 127 27.86 1.30 -9.14
N PHE A 128 27.45 2.34 -8.41
CA PHE A 128 28.35 3.31 -7.79
C PHE A 128 29.06 2.76 -6.52
N LYS A 129 28.78 1.52 -6.10
CA LYS A 129 29.55 0.63 -5.19
C LYS A 129 29.97 1.14 -3.80
N THR A 130 29.42 2.24 -3.30
CA THR A 130 29.79 2.76 -1.96
C THR A 130 28.92 2.25 -0.82
N HIS A 131 27.76 1.63 -1.10
CA HIS A 131 26.75 1.31 -0.08
C HIS A 131 26.06 -0.03 -0.34
N ASP A 132 25.76 -0.77 0.73
CA ASP A 132 24.82 -1.89 0.68
C ASP A 132 23.40 -1.33 0.55
N ILE A 133 22.79 -1.51 -0.62
CA ILE A 133 21.45 -1.05 -0.95
C ILE A 133 20.54 -2.27 -0.98
N GLN A 134 19.42 -2.18 -0.26
CA GLN A 134 18.42 -3.24 -0.20
C GLN A 134 17.14 -2.77 -0.88
N THR A 135 16.68 -3.54 -1.86
CA THR A 135 15.46 -3.26 -2.62
C THR A 135 14.19 -3.49 -1.80
N PHE A 136 13.13 -2.74 -2.09
CA PHE A 136 11.77 -3.03 -1.64
C PHE A 136 10.92 -3.71 -2.71
N LEU A 137 11.44 -3.90 -3.92
CA LEU A 137 10.66 -4.46 -5.03
C LEU A 137 10.36 -5.94 -4.85
N SER A 138 11.22 -6.70 -4.18
CA SER A 138 11.04 -8.13 -3.98
C SER A 138 11.53 -8.57 -2.61
N ASN A 139 11.06 -9.73 -2.16
CA ASN A 139 11.64 -10.42 -1.00
C ASN A 139 12.87 -11.26 -1.39
N ASP A 140 13.48 -11.93 -0.41
CA ASP A 140 14.67 -12.77 -0.59
C ASP A 140 14.45 -13.98 -1.51
N LEU A 141 13.19 -14.36 -1.75
CA LEU A 141 12.79 -15.42 -2.69
C LEU A 141 12.50 -14.89 -4.09
N GLY A 142 12.72 -13.59 -4.33
CA GLY A 142 12.47 -12.93 -5.62
C GLY A 142 10.99 -12.66 -5.91
N VAL A 143 10.10 -12.82 -4.92
CA VAL A 143 8.67 -12.52 -5.10
C VAL A 143 8.47 -11.01 -5.09
N PRO A 144 7.83 -10.41 -6.12
CA PRO A 144 7.53 -8.98 -6.14
C PRO A 144 6.65 -8.55 -4.97
N LEU A 145 6.93 -7.38 -4.40
CA LEU A 145 6.24 -6.80 -3.26
C LEU A 145 5.53 -5.51 -3.65
N PRO A 146 4.36 -5.22 -3.03
CA PRO A 146 3.73 -3.92 -3.19
C PRO A 146 4.58 -2.80 -2.57
N LEU A 147 4.59 -1.67 -3.25
CA LEU A 147 5.12 -0.41 -2.77
C LEU A 147 3.97 0.50 -2.32
N HIS A 148 4.30 1.64 -1.70
CA HIS A 148 3.26 2.50 -1.16
C HIS A 148 3.69 3.97 -1.00
N VAL A 149 2.68 4.85 -0.96
CA VAL A 149 2.77 6.24 -0.49
C VAL A 149 2.15 6.29 0.91
N SER A 150 2.91 6.74 1.91
CA SER A 150 2.42 6.82 3.29
C SER A 150 1.52 8.05 3.52
N LEU A 151 0.40 7.85 4.21
CA LEU A 151 -0.51 8.91 4.68
C LEU A 151 -0.55 9.02 6.22
N SER A 152 0.20 8.17 6.91
CA SER A 152 0.42 8.20 8.36
C SER A 152 1.82 7.69 8.69
N ARG A 153 2.26 7.92 9.93
CA ARG A 153 3.41 7.21 10.50
C ARG A 153 3.01 5.79 10.86
N ALA A 154 3.97 4.93 11.17
CA ALA A 154 3.69 3.72 11.92
C ALA A 154 3.23 4.14 13.33
N ILE A 155 1.95 3.95 13.62
CA ILE A 155 1.30 4.29 14.89
C ILE A 155 0.76 3.02 15.54
N GLY A 156 0.19 3.10 16.74
CA GLY A 156 -0.38 1.93 17.41
C GLY A 156 -1.57 2.28 18.29
N PHE A 157 -2.60 1.44 18.27
CA PHE A 157 -3.82 1.62 19.06
C PHE A 157 -4.06 0.43 19.99
N SER A 158 -4.72 0.67 21.12
CA SER A 158 -5.18 -0.42 21.96
C SER A 158 -6.30 -1.23 21.28
N LYS A 159 -6.52 -2.46 21.75
CA LYS A 159 -7.63 -3.32 21.30
C LYS A 159 -8.98 -2.59 21.32
N ASP A 160 -9.23 -1.78 22.34
CA ASP A 160 -10.52 -1.10 22.54
C ASP A 160 -10.69 0.14 21.63
N VAL A 161 -9.60 0.66 21.06
CA VAL A 161 -9.59 1.92 20.31
C VAL A 161 -9.54 1.69 18.79
N LYS A 162 -8.84 0.64 18.35
CA LYS A 162 -8.57 0.38 16.93
C LYS A 162 -9.80 0.36 16.02
N ASP A 163 -10.92 -0.19 16.48
CA ASP A 163 -12.11 -0.41 15.64
C ASP A 163 -12.90 0.90 15.51
N THR A 164 -12.93 1.69 16.58
CA THR A 164 -13.44 3.06 16.58
C THR A 164 -12.58 3.96 15.68
N PHE A 165 -11.25 3.81 15.72
CA PHE A 165 -10.34 4.50 14.81
C PHE A 165 -10.64 4.14 13.36
N LEU A 166 -10.71 2.85 13.02
CA LEU A 166 -10.97 2.41 11.66
C LEU A 166 -12.30 2.95 11.13
N THR A 167 -13.36 2.86 11.95
CA THR A 167 -14.69 3.40 11.59
C THR A 167 -14.62 4.91 11.34
N SER A 168 -13.90 5.65 12.19
CA SER A 168 -13.72 7.10 12.04
C SER A 168 -12.92 7.43 10.77
N PHE A 169 -11.84 6.68 10.51
CA PHE A 169 -11.01 6.81 9.32
C PHE A 169 -11.84 6.58 8.04
N GLU A 170 -12.62 5.50 7.98
CA GLU A 170 -13.51 5.24 6.85
C GLU A 170 -14.51 6.38 6.62
N GLN A 171 -15.09 6.91 7.68
CA GLN A 171 -16.06 8.00 7.60
C GLN A 171 -15.42 9.29 7.09
N VAL A 172 -14.22 9.66 7.57
CA VAL A 172 -13.55 10.88 7.08
C VAL A 172 -13.11 10.75 5.63
N ILE A 173 -12.67 9.56 5.18
CA ILE A 173 -12.35 9.33 3.75
C ILE A 173 -13.62 9.42 2.90
N LYS A 174 -14.70 8.72 3.28
CA LYS A 174 -16.00 8.76 2.56
C LYS A 174 -16.59 10.17 2.48
N SER A 175 -16.43 10.98 3.52
CA SER A 175 -16.98 12.34 3.58
C SER A 175 -16.04 13.42 3.03
N SER A 176 -14.76 13.11 2.80
CA SER A 176 -13.75 14.05 2.27
C SER A 176 -14.07 14.63 0.89
N GLY A 177 -14.88 13.91 0.10
CA GLY A 177 -15.17 14.26 -1.29
C GLY A 177 -14.00 14.06 -2.25
N VAL A 178 -12.89 13.43 -1.81
CA VAL A 178 -11.79 13.06 -2.69
C VAL A 178 -12.24 11.97 -3.64
N ARG A 179 -12.09 12.23 -4.95
CA ARG A 179 -12.40 11.30 -6.03
C ARG A 179 -11.18 10.46 -6.36
N PRO A 180 -11.35 9.29 -7.03
CA PRO A 180 -10.22 8.59 -7.64
C PRO A 180 -9.37 9.52 -8.49
N PHE A 181 -8.05 9.31 -8.47
CA PHE A 181 -7.08 10.15 -9.16
C PHE A 181 -5.89 9.33 -9.62
N GLU A 182 -5.08 9.90 -10.51
CA GLU A 182 -3.80 9.34 -10.92
C GLU A 182 -2.66 10.15 -10.36
N MET A 183 -1.57 9.47 -10.02
CA MET A 183 -0.31 10.10 -9.64
C MET A 183 0.85 9.50 -10.43
N GLY A 184 1.85 10.31 -10.72
CA GLY A 184 3.09 9.89 -11.38
C GLY A 184 4.31 10.36 -10.59
N PHE A 185 5.49 10.15 -11.16
CA PHE A 185 6.75 10.48 -10.50
C PHE A 185 7.44 11.70 -11.10
N SER A 186 8.16 12.47 -10.27
CA SER A 186 8.97 13.64 -10.68
C SER A 186 10.44 13.29 -10.83
N GLY A 187 10.96 12.40 -10.00
CA GLY A 187 12.39 12.08 -9.95
C GLY A 187 12.77 11.21 -8.77
N LEU A 188 14.07 11.00 -8.61
CA LEU A 188 14.66 10.27 -7.49
C LEU A 188 15.16 11.21 -6.41
N ALA A 189 15.18 10.73 -5.18
CA ALA A 189 15.90 11.39 -4.09
C ALA A 189 16.29 10.37 -3.02
N TRP A 190 17.25 10.76 -2.19
CA TRP A 190 17.51 10.10 -0.92
C TRP A 190 16.84 10.85 0.22
N VAL A 191 16.12 10.14 1.09
CA VAL A 191 15.50 10.72 2.29
C VAL A 191 15.79 9.87 3.52
N PRO A 192 16.12 10.47 4.68
CA PRO A 192 16.28 9.71 5.92
C PRO A 192 14.93 9.35 6.52
N ASN A 193 14.89 8.30 7.34
CA ASN A 193 13.82 8.14 8.32
C ASN A 193 13.89 9.25 9.38
N TYR A 194 12.85 9.33 10.23
CA TYR A 194 12.77 10.36 11.28
C TYR A 194 14.00 10.38 12.21
N GLU A 195 14.52 9.21 12.56
CA GLU A 195 15.65 9.06 13.49
C GLU A 195 17.03 9.17 12.82
N LYS A 196 17.08 9.30 11.49
CA LYS A 196 18.33 9.27 10.69
C LYS A 196 19.17 8.03 10.99
N THR A 197 18.51 6.89 11.08
CA THR A 197 19.12 5.55 11.24
C THR A 197 19.02 4.73 9.97
N ARG A 198 18.24 5.19 8.98
CA ARG A 198 18.06 4.57 7.66
C ARG A 198 17.84 5.65 6.61
N TRP A 199 18.34 5.41 5.41
CA TRP A 199 18.15 6.26 4.25
C TRP A 199 17.46 5.48 3.15
N PHE A 200 16.48 6.11 2.52
CA PHE A 200 15.64 5.51 1.51
C PHE A 200 15.92 6.18 0.17
N LEU A 201 16.12 5.35 -0.86
CA LEU A 201 16.01 5.79 -2.23
C LEU A 201 14.52 5.82 -2.59
N VAL A 202 14.05 6.97 -3.02
CA VAL A 202 12.63 7.21 -3.22
C VAL A 202 12.31 7.79 -4.58
N LEU A 203 11.18 7.40 -5.14
CA LEU A 203 10.53 8.08 -6.25
C LEU A 203 9.64 9.18 -5.69
N ARG A 204 9.96 10.44 -5.98
CA ARG A 204 9.14 11.60 -5.61
C ARG A 204 7.85 11.59 -6.42
N VAL A 205 6.73 11.82 -5.74
CA VAL A 205 5.40 11.80 -6.37
C VAL A 205 5.04 13.21 -6.82
N ASN A 206 4.46 13.34 -8.01
CA ASN A 206 3.91 14.60 -8.51
C ASN A 206 2.64 14.96 -7.76
N THR A 207 2.36 16.25 -7.61
CA THR A 207 1.05 16.70 -7.11
C THR A 207 -0.04 16.26 -8.08
N PRO A 208 -0.96 15.38 -7.67
CA PRO A 208 -2.03 14.95 -8.56
C PRO A 208 -3.08 16.04 -8.70
N GLU A 209 -3.99 15.84 -9.66
CA GLU A 209 -5.12 16.73 -9.88
C GLU A 209 -5.95 16.96 -8.62
N SER A 210 -6.59 18.13 -8.56
CA SER A 210 -7.45 18.53 -7.44
C SER A 210 -6.77 18.52 -6.07
N ASN A 211 -5.43 18.46 -6.03
CA ASN A 211 -4.62 18.36 -4.82
C ASN A 211 -5.01 17.16 -3.94
N ALA A 212 -5.39 16.03 -4.56
CA ALA A 212 -5.98 14.88 -3.90
C ALA A 212 -5.09 14.31 -2.77
N LEU A 213 -3.78 14.20 -2.98
CA LEU A 213 -2.86 13.68 -1.97
C LEU A 213 -2.78 14.55 -0.71
N ASN A 214 -2.67 15.88 -0.85
CA ASN A 214 -2.66 16.76 0.32
C ASN A 214 -3.99 16.69 1.08
N LYS A 215 -5.12 16.61 0.37
CA LYS A 215 -6.45 16.45 0.99
C LYS A 215 -6.56 15.15 1.78
N LEU A 216 -6.11 14.03 1.21
CA LEU A 216 -6.09 12.73 1.88
C LEU A 216 -5.17 12.72 3.10
N LEU A 217 -3.97 13.29 2.96
CA LEU A 217 -3.05 13.44 4.07
C LEU A 217 -3.63 14.34 5.18
N HIS A 218 -4.34 15.40 4.81
CA HIS A 218 -4.96 16.31 5.76
C HIS A 218 -6.03 15.59 6.60
N VAL A 219 -7.00 14.92 5.95
CA VAL A 219 -8.05 14.20 6.69
C VAL A 219 -7.49 13.01 7.48
N SER A 220 -6.48 12.31 6.94
CA SER A 220 -5.79 11.22 7.65
C SER A 220 -5.07 11.74 8.89
N ASN A 221 -4.38 12.88 8.78
CA ASN A 221 -3.72 13.48 9.92
C ASN A 221 -4.72 13.96 10.98
N LYS A 222 -5.83 14.60 10.59
CA LYS A 222 -6.87 15.04 11.55
C LYS A 222 -7.40 13.88 12.38
N VAL A 223 -7.78 12.77 11.75
CA VAL A 223 -8.26 11.60 12.49
C VAL A 223 -7.15 10.93 13.32
N VAL A 224 -5.91 10.88 12.82
CA VAL A 224 -4.77 10.37 13.61
C VAL A 224 -4.54 11.24 14.86
N GLU A 225 -4.60 12.56 14.72
CA GLU A 225 -4.46 13.54 15.81
C GLU A 225 -5.62 13.44 16.83
N GLU A 226 -6.86 13.24 16.36
CA GLU A 226 -8.04 13.02 17.23
C GLU A 226 -7.88 11.80 18.15
N PHE A 227 -7.16 10.78 17.70
CA PHE A 227 -6.86 9.58 18.47
C PHE A 227 -5.52 9.66 19.22
N GLY A 228 -4.97 10.87 19.38
CA GLY A 228 -3.78 11.14 20.19
C GLY A 228 -2.46 10.69 19.55
N GLN A 229 -2.47 10.37 18.25
CA GLN A 229 -1.29 9.95 17.52
C GLN A 229 -0.65 11.12 16.75
N PRO A 230 0.67 11.11 16.53
CA PRO A 230 1.35 12.21 15.86
C PRO A 230 1.08 12.21 14.35
N PRO A 231 0.83 13.37 13.73
CA PRO A 231 0.59 13.45 12.29
C PRO A 231 1.87 13.19 11.49
N LEU A 232 1.70 12.68 10.27
CA LEU A 232 2.77 12.59 9.29
C LEU A 232 3.18 14.02 8.84
N TYR A 233 4.50 14.24 8.74
CA TYR A 233 5.12 15.54 8.39
C TYR A 233 4.83 16.73 9.35
N ALA A 234 4.57 16.48 10.63
CA ALA A 234 4.38 17.52 11.65
C ALA A 234 5.42 18.68 11.59
N ASN A 235 6.70 18.35 11.44
CA ASN A 235 7.81 19.33 11.41
C ASN A 235 7.83 20.20 10.13
N SER A 236 7.19 19.73 9.06
CA SER A 236 7.07 20.51 7.82
C SER A 236 5.98 21.58 7.94
N ARG A 237 4.97 21.38 8.80
CA ARG A 237 3.92 22.39 9.07
C ARG A 237 4.48 23.61 9.79
N THR A 238 5.42 23.42 10.72
CA THR A 238 6.06 24.52 11.47
C THR A 238 6.96 25.38 10.58
N SER A 239 7.52 24.81 9.52
CA SER A 239 8.40 25.56 8.60
C SER A 239 7.62 26.49 7.67
N VAL A 240 6.39 26.16 7.31
CA VAL A 240 5.51 27.01 6.47
C VAL A 240 4.88 28.15 7.28
N THR A 241 4.59 27.92 8.56
CA THR A 241 3.99 28.93 9.46
C THR A 241 5.00 29.90 10.07
N ASN A 242 6.30 29.65 9.96
CA ASN A 242 7.36 30.54 10.45
C ASN A 242 7.50 31.87 9.67
N GLY A 243 6.62 32.15 8.71
CA GLY A 243 6.42 33.51 8.16
C GLY A 243 5.51 34.40 9.02
N GLN A 244 4.80 33.84 10.02
CA GLN A 244 4.01 34.61 10.99
C GLN A 244 4.24 34.07 12.40
N GLN A 245 5.08 34.79 13.13
CA GLN A 245 5.39 34.57 14.53
C GLN A 245 4.11 34.79 15.37
N VAL A 246 3.47 33.71 15.83
CA VAL A 246 2.55 33.77 16.96
C VAL A 246 2.95 32.68 17.96
N THR A 247 3.63 33.12 19.00
CA THR A 247 3.79 32.37 20.24
C THR A 247 2.43 32.15 20.88
N LYS A 248 2.09 30.92 21.27
CA LYS A 248 1.63 30.56 22.63
C LYS A 248 1.31 29.07 22.71
N GLY A 249 1.94 28.40 23.67
CA GLY A 249 1.63 27.02 24.02
C GLY A 249 0.26 26.88 24.65
N ALA A 250 -0.34 25.70 24.53
CA ALA A 250 -1.54 25.32 25.25
C ALA A 250 -1.43 23.86 25.69
N HIS A 251 -1.55 23.66 27.01
CA HIS A 251 -1.76 22.37 27.67
C HIS A 251 -3.13 21.77 27.27
N PRO A 252 -3.33 20.45 27.41
CA PRO A 252 -4.58 19.80 27.04
C PRO A 252 -5.63 20.00 28.13
N SER A 253 -6.76 20.65 27.80
CA SER A 253 -7.95 20.70 28.65
C SER A 253 -8.97 19.67 28.19
N GLN A 254 -9.29 18.72 29.07
CA GLN A 254 -10.48 17.88 28.98
C GLN A 254 -11.74 18.74 29.13
N HIS A 255 -12.66 18.67 28.17
CA HIS A 255 -14.12 18.62 28.37
C HIS A 255 -14.85 18.71 27.01
N GLY A 256 -15.60 17.67 26.70
CA GLY A 256 -16.45 17.61 25.51
C GLY A 256 -17.69 18.49 25.63
N LYS A 257 -18.06 19.11 24.51
CA LYS A 257 -19.42 19.61 24.27
C LYS A 257 -19.89 19.10 22.91
N PRO A 258 -21.16 18.65 22.78
CA PRO A 258 -21.69 18.18 21.51
C PRO A 258 -22.15 19.39 20.68
N PHE A 259 -21.75 19.45 19.42
CA PHE A 259 -22.22 20.50 18.50
C PHE A 259 -23.40 19.99 17.66
N ARG A 260 -24.54 20.68 17.77
CA ARG A 260 -25.76 20.49 16.99
C ARG A 260 -25.92 21.70 16.06
N GLY A 261 -26.05 21.48 14.75
CA GLY A 261 -26.51 22.52 13.81
C GLY A 261 -25.93 22.40 12.40
N LYS A 262 -26.80 22.16 11.42
CA LYS A 262 -26.52 21.80 10.02
C LYS A 262 -26.19 23.02 9.14
N THR A 263 -25.56 22.72 7.99
CA THR A 263 -25.72 23.41 6.67
C THR A 263 -24.75 24.55 6.27
N GLN A 264 -23.48 24.51 6.70
CA GLN A 264 -22.45 25.42 6.12
C GLN A 264 -21.06 24.78 5.92
N GLN A 265 -20.90 23.46 6.01
CA GLN A 265 -19.57 22.83 6.15
C GLN A 265 -18.78 22.57 4.85
N LYS A 266 -19.35 22.75 3.65
CA LYS A 266 -18.71 22.23 2.42
C LYS A 266 -17.58 23.09 1.85
N LYS A 267 -17.44 24.37 2.24
CA LYS A 267 -16.39 25.26 1.71
C LYS A 267 -15.16 25.39 2.60
N ASP A 268 -15.21 24.90 3.85
CA ASP A 268 -14.18 25.19 4.86
C ASP A 268 -13.31 23.99 5.25
N ALA A 269 -13.59 22.78 4.74
CA ALA A 269 -12.95 21.54 5.20
C ALA A 269 -11.44 21.44 4.93
N PHE A 270 -10.87 22.31 4.08
CA PHE A 270 -9.45 22.28 3.70
C PHE A 270 -8.78 23.66 3.83
N ASN A 271 -9.37 24.62 4.53
CA ASN A 271 -8.81 25.98 4.63
C ASN A 271 -7.48 26.04 5.39
N ASP A 272 -7.26 25.13 6.35
CA ASP A 272 -6.02 25.00 7.13
C ASP A 272 -5.09 23.90 6.60
N MET A 273 -5.34 23.40 5.38
CA MET A 273 -4.52 22.37 4.75
C MET A 273 -3.16 22.94 4.32
N ALA A 274 -2.08 22.40 4.90
CA ALA A 274 -0.72 22.68 4.45
C ALA A 274 -0.43 22.00 3.11
N ASP A 275 0.32 22.67 2.24
CA ASP A 275 0.88 22.03 1.04
C ASP A 275 2.15 21.24 1.42
N LEU A 276 2.06 19.92 1.28
CA LEU A 276 3.13 18.96 1.55
C LEU A 276 3.48 18.16 0.30
N SER A 277 3.20 18.71 -0.89
CA SER A 277 3.45 18.06 -2.20
C SER A 277 4.87 17.50 -2.30
N ASN A 278 5.88 18.26 -1.87
CA ASN A 278 7.30 17.87 -1.95
C ASN A 278 7.70 16.75 -0.97
N ALA A 279 6.81 16.35 -0.06
CA ALA A 279 7.08 15.30 0.91
C ALA A 279 6.61 13.92 0.43
N PHE A 280 5.67 13.83 -0.52
CA PHE A 280 5.15 12.54 -1.00
C PHE A 280 6.17 11.79 -1.85
N HIS A 281 6.32 10.51 -1.52
CA HIS A 281 7.29 9.64 -2.19
C HIS A 281 6.90 8.17 -2.03
N VAL A 282 7.42 7.33 -2.93
CA VAL A 282 7.44 5.86 -2.81
C VAL A 282 8.87 5.44 -2.54
N SER A 283 9.10 4.71 -1.44
CA SER A 283 10.43 4.12 -1.18
C SER A 283 10.63 2.87 -2.02
N ILE A 284 11.72 2.83 -2.80
CA ILE A 284 12.04 1.72 -3.71
C ILE A 284 13.25 0.89 -3.23
N ALA A 285 14.15 1.51 -2.48
CA ALA A 285 15.29 0.84 -1.84
C ALA A 285 15.74 1.59 -0.59
N TRP A 286 16.65 1.01 0.19
CA TRP A 286 17.18 1.63 1.39
C TRP A 286 18.60 1.19 1.73
N THR A 287 19.30 1.99 2.53
CA THR A 287 20.62 1.67 3.10
C THR A 287 20.71 2.10 4.57
N LEU A 288 21.64 1.50 5.31
CA LEU A 288 21.90 1.82 6.72
C LEU A 288 22.76 3.07 6.90
N LEU A 289 23.66 3.35 5.97
CA LEU A 289 24.57 4.49 6.08
C LEU A 289 24.03 5.69 5.31
N PRO A 290 24.29 6.93 5.77
CA PRO A 290 23.95 8.11 5.00
C PRO A 290 24.61 8.05 3.62
N PRO A 291 23.86 8.26 2.51
CA PRO A 291 24.45 8.32 1.19
C PRO A 291 25.41 9.52 1.13
N ASP A 292 26.63 9.27 0.66
CA ASP A 292 27.61 10.32 0.47
C ASP A 292 27.20 11.27 -0.68
N ARG A 293 27.94 12.38 -0.79
CA ARG A 293 27.68 13.40 -1.80
C ARG A 293 27.79 12.85 -3.23
N GLU A 294 28.71 11.92 -3.45
CA GLU A 294 28.91 11.31 -4.77
C GLU A 294 27.70 10.48 -5.17
N LEU A 295 27.16 9.66 -4.27
CA LEU A 295 25.96 8.86 -4.49
C LEU A 295 24.72 9.74 -4.69
N ILE A 296 24.58 10.82 -3.92
CA ILE A 296 23.47 11.77 -4.09
C ILE A 296 23.55 12.42 -5.47
N GLU A 297 24.70 13.00 -5.83
CA GLU A 297 24.87 13.66 -7.12
C GLU A 297 24.75 12.68 -8.28
N ALA A 298 25.24 11.43 -8.14
CA ALA A 298 25.07 10.39 -9.14
C ALA A 298 23.59 10.04 -9.32
N THR A 299 22.84 9.89 -8.22
CA THR A 299 21.40 9.63 -8.23
C THR A 299 20.62 10.77 -8.90
N GLU A 300 20.97 12.02 -8.62
CA GLU A 300 20.33 13.20 -9.24
C GLU A 300 20.69 13.33 -10.72
N ARG A 301 21.91 12.93 -11.10
CA ARG A 301 22.40 12.89 -12.48
C ARG A 301 21.88 11.70 -13.29
N LEU A 302 21.12 10.78 -12.70
CA LEU A 302 20.42 9.73 -13.44
C LEU A 302 19.35 10.34 -14.34
N THR A 303 19.77 10.85 -15.50
CA THR A 303 18.90 11.29 -16.59
C THR A 303 18.66 10.15 -17.58
N ALA A 304 18.92 8.91 -17.17
CA ALA A 304 18.81 7.73 -18.00
C ALA A 304 17.40 7.62 -18.62
N ASP A 305 17.32 7.05 -19.81
CA ASP A 305 16.06 6.71 -20.49
C ASP A 305 15.07 6.00 -19.54
N GLU A 306 15.58 5.24 -18.59
CA GLU A 306 14.80 4.56 -17.55
C GLU A 306 14.09 5.53 -16.61
N LEU A 307 14.74 6.61 -16.15
CA LEU A 307 14.05 7.60 -15.32
C LEU A 307 12.94 8.27 -16.14
N MET A 308 13.17 8.54 -17.42
CA MET A 308 12.14 9.10 -18.31
C MET A 308 10.97 8.13 -18.51
N LYS A 309 11.22 6.82 -18.59
CA LYS A 309 10.17 5.79 -18.62
C LYS A 309 9.45 5.67 -17.28
N VAL A 310 10.15 5.72 -16.15
CA VAL A 310 9.56 5.72 -14.81
C VAL A 310 8.65 6.93 -14.61
N LYS A 311 9.03 8.12 -15.12
CA LYS A 311 8.16 9.32 -15.09
C LYS A 311 6.88 9.18 -15.91
N GLN A 312 6.79 8.21 -16.83
CA GLN A 312 5.58 7.90 -17.59
C GLN A 312 4.62 6.97 -16.83
N ILE A 313 5.09 6.31 -15.76
CA ILE A 313 4.24 5.47 -14.91
C ILE A 313 3.11 6.32 -14.30
N ARG A 314 1.90 5.75 -14.31
CA ARG A 314 0.71 6.35 -13.70
C ARG A 314 0.08 5.34 -12.75
N ILE A 315 0.04 5.71 -11.47
CA ILE A 315 -0.60 4.92 -10.43
C ILE A 315 -2.04 5.42 -10.30
N LYS A 316 -2.98 4.59 -10.73
CA LYS A 316 -4.41 4.85 -10.52
C LYS A 316 -4.76 4.53 -9.06
N THR A 317 -5.28 5.53 -8.36
CA THR A 317 -5.66 5.43 -6.96
C THR A 317 -7.18 5.52 -6.84
N GLU A 318 -7.81 4.41 -6.47
CA GLU A 318 -9.25 4.30 -6.26
C GLU A 318 -9.63 4.04 -4.80
N GLU A 319 -8.66 3.65 -3.97
CA GLU A 319 -8.84 3.30 -2.56
C GLU A 319 -7.60 3.65 -1.74
N ILE A 320 -7.81 3.77 -0.43
CA ILE A 320 -6.77 3.94 0.58
C ILE A 320 -6.77 2.70 1.48
N LYS A 321 -5.60 2.21 1.86
CA LYS A 321 -5.47 1.05 2.75
C LYS A 321 -5.19 1.49 4.18
N ALA A 322 -5.83 0.82 5.13
CA ALA A 322 -5.50 0.87 6.54
C ALA A 322 -5.09 -0.54 7.00
N LYS A 323 -3.79 -0.74 7.27
CA LYS A 323 -3.30 -1.95 7.94
C LYS A 323 -3.37 -1.75 9.45
N ILE A 324 -4.06 -2.63 10.18
CA ILE A 324 -4.16 -2.63 11.64
C ILE A 324 -3.86 -4.05 12.13
N GLY A 325 -2.70 -4.23 12.78
CA GLY A 325 -2.16 -5.57 13.04
C GLY A 325 -1.96 -6.30 11.72
N ASN A 326 -2.59 -7.46 11.58
CA ASN A 326 -2.49 -8.31 10.37
C ASN A 326 -3.63 -8.05 9.37
N ALA A 327 -4.62 -7.25 9.76
CA ALA A 327 -5.78 -6.98 8.91
C ALA A 327 -5.49 -5.75 8.03
N VAL A 328 -5.83 -5.86 6.75
CA VAL A 328 -5.80 -4.74 5.80
C VAL A 328 -7.24 -4.42 5.40
N THR A 329 -7.65 -3.17 5.58
CA THR A 329 -8.96 -2.67 5.18
C THR A 329 -8.81 -1.69 4.01
N ASN A 330 -9.54 -1.97 2.93
CA ASN A 330 -9.56 -1.13 1.73
C ASN A 330 -10.73 -0.14 1.84
N VAL A 331 -10.40 1.15 1.85
CA VAL A 331 -11.34 2.26 1.99
C VAL A 331 -11.49 2.96 0.64
N PRO A 332 -12.59 2.71 -0.10
CA PRO A 332 -12.77 3.24 -1.45
C PRO A 332 -12.95 4.77 -1.44
N LEU A 333 -12.38 5.43 -2.44
CA LEU A 333 -12.63 6.83 -2.75
C LEU A 333 -14.01 6.97 -3.40
N THR A 334 -14.67 8.11 -3.17
CA THR A 334 -16.05 8.28 -3.63
C THR A 334 -16.09 8.43 -5.15
N VAL A 335 -16.74 7.53 -5.88
CA VAL A 335 -17.03 7.72 -7.32
C VAL A 335 -18.26 8.63 -7.45
N GLY A 336 -18.22 9.60 -8.36
CA GLY A 336 -19.40 10.43 -8.62
C GLY A 336 -20.42 9.59 -9.37
N ILE A 337 -21.61 9.35 -8.80
CA ILE A 337 -22.74 8.89 -9.60
C ILE A 337 -23.09 10.06 -10.52
N THR A 338 -22.68 9.99 -11.79
CA THR A 338 -23.35 10.77 -12.82
C THR A 338 -24.78 10.27 -12.84
N GLU A 339 -25.72 11.09 -12.37
CA GLU A 339 -27.14 10.87 -12.61
C GLU A 339 -27.33 10.70 -14.12
N GLY A 340 -27.49 9.45 -14.55
CA GLY A 340 -27.92 9.16 -15.91
C GLY A 340 -29.24 9.89 -16.11
N LYS A 341 -29.28 10.79 -17.09
CA LYS A 341 -30.53 11.39 -17.54
C LYS A 341 -31.54 10.26 -17.74
N SER A 342 -32.56 10.23 -16.89
CA SER A 342 -33.70 9.33 -17.04
C SER A 342 -34.24 9.48 -18.46
N LEU A 343 -34.24 8.37 -19.21
CA LEU A 343 -34.79 8.26 -20.57
C LEU A 343 -36.32 8.10 -20.57
N PHE A 344 -37.00 8.38 -19.45
CA PHE A 344 -38.45 8.43 -19.38
C PHE A 344 -38.91 9.85 -19.04
N GLY A 345 -38.99 10.68 -20.08
CA GLY A 345 -39.90 11.83 -20.12
C GLY A 345 -41.23 11.36 -20.68
N LEU A 346 -42.29 11.51 -19.88
CA LEU A 346 -43.69 11.41 -20.30
C LEU A 346 -44.06 12.57 -21.23
#